data_AF-X6DH01-F1
#
_entry.id   AF-X6DH01-F1
#
_cell.length_a   1.000
_cell.length_b   1.000
_cell.length_c   1.000
_cell.angle_alpha   90.00
_cell.angle_beta   90.00
_cell.angle_gamma   90.00
#
_symmetry.space_group_name_H-M   'P 1'
#
loop_
_entity.id
_entity.type
_entity.pdbx_description
1 polymer ?
#
loop_
_entity_poly.entity_id
_entity_poly.type
_entity_poly.pdbx_seq_one_letter_code
_entity_poly.pdbx_strand_id
1 'polypeptide(L)'
;SKRASQIASAGKSFVARYYRSASSKWPPLTAKEAQAVSGAGLKIVTVWESDSDHLSHFSHSAGVAEGTSAYRQAMSAGQPAGTPIYFAVDFDCDGEGISGPINDYFRGVNDGFSAISSKSSAYSIGVYGSGNACAWLVGHGRVQYAWLAMSTGWGGSKTFSGWNIKQGKADSRLTFDHDTDEAVPDYGGFSV
;
A
#
# COMPACT_ATOMS: atom_id res chain seq x y z
N SER A 1 0.12 -1.54 -22.24
CA SER A 1 1.12 -2.63 -22.05
C SER A 1 0.47 -3.97 -22.36
N LYS A 2 1.17 -4.96 -22.97
CA LYS A 2 0.60 -6.31 -23.23
C LYS A 2 0.01 -6.96 -21.97
N ARG A 3 0.73 -6.84 -20.84
CA ARG A 3 0.25 -7.37 -19.55
C ARG A 3 -0.95 -6.60 -19.01
N ALA A 4 -0.96 -5.27 -19.13
CA ALA A 4 -2.12 -4.46 -18.72
C ALA A 4 -3.37 -4.81 -19.55
N SER A 5 -3.23 -4.99 -20.87
CA SER A 5 -4.33 -5.43 -21.73
C SER A 5 -4.84 -6.82 -21.35
N GLN A 6 -3.95 -7.77 -21.03
CA GLN A 6 -4.34 -9.10 -20.55
C GLN A 6 -5.14 -9.03 -19.24
N ILE A 7 -4.70 -8.21 -18.29
CA ILE A 7 -5.38 -7.99 -17.00
C ILE A 7 -6.78 -7.40 -17.22
N ALA A 8 -6.88 -6.36 -18.06
CA ALA A 8 -8.17 -5.75 -18.40
C ALA A 8 -9.11 -6.74 -19.11
N SER A 9 -8.60 -7.51 -20.08
CA SER A 9 -9.37 -8.54 -20.79
C SER A 9 -9.83 -9.69 -19.87
N ALA A 10 -9.13 -9.94 -18.77
CA ALA A 10 -9.58 -10.88 -17.73
C ALA A 10 -10.68 -10.31 -16.80
N GLY A 11 -11.15 -9.08 -17.07
CA GLY A 11 -12.23 -8.43 -16.32
C GLY A 11 -11.78 -7.78 -15.01
N LYS A 12 -10.48 -7.50 -14.85
CA LYS A 12 -9.95 -6.79 -13.68
C LYS A 12 -10.10 -5.28 -13.87
N SER A 13 -10.31 -4.57 -12.77
CA SER A 13 -10.52 -3.12 -12.75
C SER A 13 -9.31 -2.32 -12.25
N PHE A 14 -8.38 -2.96 -11.55
CA PHE A 14 -7.19 -2.31 -11.02
C PHE A 14 -6.00 -3.25 -10.89
N VAL A 15 -4.83 -2.67 -10.65
CA VAL A 15 -3.59 -3.37 -10.27
C VAL A 15 -2.94 -2.69 -9.07
N ALA A 16 -2.37 -3.49 -8.18
CA ALA A 16 -1.44 -2.99 -7.18
C ALA A 16 -0.01 -2.96 -7.73
N ARG A 17 0.71 -1.86 -7.50
CA ARG A 17 2.10 -1.69 -7.94
C ARG A 17 2.96 -1.13 -6.83
N TYR A 18 4.24 -1.43 -6.92
CA TYR A 18 5.18 -1.15 -5.84
C TYR A 18 5.89 0.18 -6.03
N TYR A 19 5.96 0.96 -4.96
CA TYR A 19 7.13 1.79 -4.69
C TYR A 19 8.13 0.98 -3.87
N ARG A 20 9.42 1.25 -4.06
CA ARG A 20 10.48 0.36 -3.54
C ARG A 20 11.67 1.15 -3.04
N SER A 21 12.36 0.61 -2.04
CA SER A 21 13.67 1.11 -1.64
C SER A 21 14.68 1.00 -2.80
N ALA A 22 15.69 1.87 -2.79
CA ALA A 22 16.74 1.87 -3.82
C ALA A 22 17.58 0.58 -3.83
N SER A 23 17.57 -0.18 -2.73
CA SER A 23 18.23 -1.49 -2.61
C SER A 23 17.39 -2.64 -3.17
N SER A 24 16.13 -2.41 -3.57
CA SER A 24 15.30 -3.46 -4.12
C SER A 24 15.82 -3.98 -5.46
N LYS A 25 15.84 -5.31 -5.61
CA LYS A 25 16.19 -5.96 -6.88
C LYS A 25 15.11 -5.81 -7.97
N TRP A 26 13.92 -5.34 -7.59
CA TRP A 26 12.77 -5.20 -8.49
C TRP A 26 12.49 -3.72 -8.79
N PRO A 27 12.01 -3.40 -10.00
CA PRO A 27 11.75 -2.01 -10.37
C PRO A 27 10.49 -1.46 -9.66
N PRO A 28 10.51 -0.17 -9.26
CA PRO A 28 9.31 0.51 -8.81
C PRO A 28 8.38 0.85 -9.99
N LEU A 29 7.15 1.25 -9.69
CA LEU A 29 6.24 1.84 -10.67
C LEU A 29 6.87 3.08 -11.33
N THR A 30 6.83 3.13 -12.65
CA THR A 30 7.29 4.29 -13.43
C THR A 30 6.13 5.06 -14.04
N ALA A 31 6.32 6.34 -14.40
CA ALA A 31 5.29 7.12 -15.09
C ALA A 31 4.83 6.45 -16.41
N LYS A 32 5.78 5.91 -17.20
CA LYS A 32 5.46 5.19 -18.44
C LYS A 32 4.62 3.95 -18.19
N GLU A 33 4.93 3.20 -17.13
CA GLU A 33 4.11 2.04 -16.73
C GLU A 33 2.72 2.48 -16.27
N ALA A 34 2.63 3.51 -15.42
CA ALA A 34 1.37 4.03 -14.90
C ALA A 34 0.42 4.50 -16.02
N GLN A 35 0.95 5.23 -17.01
CA GLN A 35 0.21 5.64 -18.21
C GLN A 35 -0.24 4.43 -19.05
N ALA A 36 0.63 3.42 -19.20
CA ALA A 36 0.32 2.23 -19.99
C ALA A 36 -0.71 1.30 -19.32
N VAL A 37 -0.86 1.37 -18.00
CA VAL A 37 -1.89 0.67 -17.22
C VAL A 37 -3.20 1.46 -17.27
N SER A 38 -3.15 2.77 -17.01
CA SER A 38 -4.32 3.65 -17.06
C SER A 38 -4.95 3.67 -18.45
N GLY A 39 -4.14 3.76 -19.51
CA GLY A 39 -4.60 3.68 -20.90
C GLY A 39 -5.19 2.33 -21.30
N ALA A 40 -5.01 1.27 -20.50
CA ALA A 40 -5.69 -0.01 -20.68
C ALA A 40 -7.05 -0.07 -19.93
N GLY A 41 -7.47 1.03 -19.29
CA GLY A 41 -8.72 1.11 -18.52
C GLY A 41 -8.60 0.63 -17.08
N LEU A 42 -7.39 0.35 -16.59
CA LEU A 42 -7.15 -0.13 -15.22
C LEU A 42 -6.82 1.03 -14.29
N LYS A 43 -7.32 0.97 -13.06
CA LYS A 43 -6.84 1.79 -11.95
C LYS A 43 -5.53 1.24 -11.37
N ILE A 44 -4.80 2.08 -10.65
CA ILE A 44 -3.57 1.71 -9.95
C ILE A 44 -3.74 2.03 -8.47
N VAL A 45 -3.28 1.12 -7.60
CA VAL A 45 -2.99 1.42 -6.20
C VAL A 45 -1.52 1.15 -5.93
N THR A 46 -0.94 1.87 -4.98
CA THR A 46 0.50 1.80 -4.71
C THR A 46 0.79 1.31 -3.30
N VAL A 47 1.80 0.46 -3.17
CA VAL A 47 2.27 -0.06 -1.89
C VAL A 47 3.79 0.08 -1.78
N TRP A 48 4.25 0.49 -0.61
CA TRP A 48 5.64 0.42 -0.19
C TRP A 48 5.84 -0.81 0.67
N GLU A 49 6.79 -1.66 0.28
CA GLU A 49 7.16 -2.88 1.00
C GLU A 49 8.68 -3.00 1.02
N SER A 50 9.26 -2.86 2.21
CA SER A 50 10.70 -2.99 2.50
C SER A 50 10.84 -3.54 3.91
N ASP A 51 11.52 -4.69 4.09
CA ASP A 51 11.79 -5.30 5.40
C ASP A 51 10.56 -5.36 6.35
N SER A 52 9.37 -5.58 5.76
CA SER A 52 8.08 -5.42 6.43
C SER A 52 7.62 -6.63 7.24
N ASP A 53 8.44 -7.67 7.35
CA ASP A 53 8.09 -8.99 7.92
C ASP A 53 8.59 -9.20 9.36
N HIS A 54 9.23 -8.20 9.98
CA HIS A 54 9.75 -8.32 11.34
C HIS A 54 9.78 -6.98 12.10
N LEU A 55 9.42 -7.03 13.40
CA LEU A 55 9.18 -5.83 14.22
C LEU A 55 10.38 -4.90 14.35
N SER A 56 11.62 -5.42 14.36
CA SER A 56 12.81 -4.60 14.60
C SER A 56 13.15 -3.62 13.47
N HIS A 57 12.55 -3.78 12.30
CA HIS A 57 12.64 -2.80 11.21
C HIS A 57 11.84 -1.52 11.54
N PHE A 58 10.68 -1.68 12.18
CA PHE A 58 9.74 -0.59 12.40
C PHE A 58 10.27 0.37 13.46
N SER A 59 10.53 1.60 13.02
CA SER A 59 10.97 2.71 13.87
C SER A 59 10.56 4.03 13.24
N HIS A 60 10.52 5.09 14.05
CA HIS A 60 10.20 6.44 13.55
C HIS A 60 11.15 6.89 12.44
N SER A 61 12.47 6.70 12.59
CA SER A 61 13.46 7.10 11.59
C SER A 61 13.31 6.34 10.27
N ALA A 62 13.02 5.03 10.32
CA ALA A 62 12.69 4.24 9.14
C ALA A 62 11.44 4.81 8.45
N GLY A 63 10.37 5.08 9.21
CA GLY A 63 9.15 5.67 8.69
C GLY A 63 9.37 7.01 7.98
N VAL A 64 10.18 7.91 8.54
CA VAL A 64 10.52 9.19 7.89
C VAL A 64 11.23 8.96 6.56
N ALA A 65 12.26 8.12 6.55
CA ALA A 65 13.06 7.85 5.36
C ALA A 65 12.22 7.21 4.24
N GLU A 66 11.43 6.21 4.59
CA GLU A 66 10.62 5.45 3.64
C GLU A 66 9.40 6.23 3.17
N GLY A 67 8.72 6.93 4.06
CA GLY A 67 7.65 7.87 3.71
C GLY A 67 8.14 8.93 2.72
N THR A 68 9.30 9.53 2.98
CA THR A 68 9.92 10.51 2.07
C THR A 68 10.22 9.90 0.69
N SER A 69 10.74 8.66 0.65
CA SER A 69 11.08 7.97 -0.59
C SER A 69 9.83 7.62 -1.41
N ALA A 70 8.82 7.04 -0.76
CA ALA A 70 7.55 6.67 -1.37
C ALA A 70 6.85 7.90 -1.95
N TYR A 71 6.82 9.01 -1.22
CA TYR A 71 6.24 10.27 -1.70
C TYR A 71 6.93 10.77 -2.98
N ARG A 72 8.27 10.75 -3.02
CA ARG A 72 9.03 11.16 -4.23
C ARG A 72 8.76 10.24 -5.41
N GLN A 73 8.63 8.94 -5.18
CA GLN A 73 8.26 8.00 -6.24
C GLN A 73 6.82 8.21 -6.73
N ALA A 74 5.90 8.56 -5.84
CA ALA A 74 4.54 8.94 -6.21
C ALA A 74 4.51 10.14 -7.14
N MET A 75 5.25 11.20 -6.79
CA MET A 75 5.42 12.36 -7.68
C MET A 75 6.03 11.96 -9.03
N SER A 76 7.10 11.16 -9.03
CA SER A 76 7.79 10.74 -10.25
C SER A 76 6.95 9.80 -11.13
N ALA A 77 6.03 9.04 -10.56
CA ALA A 77 5.11 8.17 -11.28
C ALA A 77 3.89 8.93 -11.81
N GLY A 78 3.72 10.19 -11.41
CA GLY A 78 2.55 11.01 -11.74
C GLY A 78 1.31 10.68 -10.93
N GLN A 79 1.46 10.01 -9.77
CA GLN A 79 0.33 9.66 -8.91
C GLN A 79 -0.43 10.94 -8.52
N PRO A 80 -1.76 11.01 -8.76
CA PRO A 80 -2.55 12.19 -8.43
C PRO A 80 -2.66 12.46 -6.93
N ALA A 81 -2.72 13.73 -6.54
CA ALA A 81 -3.02 14.12 -5.17
C ALA A 81 -4.40 13.58 -4.71
N GLY A 82 -4.56 13.36 -3.40
CA GLY A 82 -5.76 12.80 -2.80
C GLY A 82 -5.86 11.28 -2.87
N THR A 83 -4.82 10.60 -3.36
CA THR A 83 -4.75 9.13 -3.45
C THR A 83 -3.77 8.58 -2.41
N PRO A 84 -3.99 7.37 -1.88
CA PRO A 84 -3.14 6.81 -0.85
C PRO A 84 -1.87 6.17 -1.40
N ILE A 85 -0.88 6.08 -0.53
CA ILE A 85 0.21 5.11 -0.63
C ILE A 85 0.08 4.17 0.57
N TYR A 86 -0.06 2.87 0.31
CA TYR A 86 -0.13 1.85 1.36
C TYR A 86 1.28 1.47 1.82
N PHE A 87 1.48 1.24 3.12
CA PHE A 87 2.74 0.77 3.69
C PHE A 87 2.53 -0.59 4.36
N ALA A 88 3.39 -1.54 4.06
CA ALA A 88 3.24 -2.92 4.50
C ALA A 88 3.72 -3.16 5.94
N VAL A 89 2.89 -3.86 6.70
CA VAL A 89 3.22 -4.60 7.93
C VAL A 89 2.86 -6.06 7.63
N ASP A 90 3.78 -6.78 7.00
CA ASP A 90 3.55 -8.12 6.42
C ASP A 90 3.92 -9.24 7.40
N PHE A 91 3.48 -9.11 8.65
CA PHE A 91 3.57 -10.16 9.66
C PHE A 91 2.49 -9.98 10.73
N ASP A 92 2.25 -11.03 11.52
CA ASP A 92 1.36 -10.92 12.67
C ASP A 92 2.12 -10.34 13.87
N CYS A 93 1.67 -9.18 14.32
CA CYS A 93 2.24 -8.48 15.46
C CYS A 93 1.23 -8.39 16.59
N ASP A 94 1.72 -8.50 17.83
CA ASP A 94 0.89 -8.34 19.01
C ASP A 94 0.53 -6.86 19.28
N GLY A 95 -0.31 -6.63 20.28
CA GLY A 95 -0.77 -5.28 20.62
C GLY A 95 0.35 -4.32 21.03
N GLU A 96 1.41 -4.82 21.67
CA GLU A 96 2.54 -3.99 22.10
C GLU A 96 3.39 -3.57 20.90
N GLY A 97 3.67 -4.49 19.97
CA GLY A 97 4.37 -4.15 18.75
C GLY A 97 3.58 -3.20 17.84
N ILE A 98 2.24 -3.35 17.79
CA ILE A 98 1.36 -2.43 17.05
C ILE A 98 1.38 -1.02 17.67
N SER A 99 1.17 -0.92 18.99
CA SER A 99 1.06 0.38 19.68
C SER A 99 2.40 1.08 19.92
N GLY A 100 3.51 0.35 19.86
CA GLY A 100 4.88 0.86 19.96
C GLY A 100 5.55 1.01 18.59
N PRO A 101 6.47 0.11 18.19
CA PRO A 101 7.30 0.27 16.99
C PRO A 101 6.54 0.54 15.68
N ILE A 102 5.43 -0.17 15.42
CA ILE A 102 4.62 0.05 14.20
C ILE A 102 3.98 1.43 14.23
N ASN A 103 3.36 1.83 15.35
CA ASN A 103 2.83 3.18 15.53
C ASN A 103 3.91 4.25 15.34
N ASP A 104 5.11 4.06 15.89
CA ASP A 104 6.23 5.00 15.71
C ASP A 104 6.69 5.08 14.25
N TYR A 105 6.72 3.96 13.55
CA TYR A 105 6.95 3.94 12.10
C TYR A 105 5.91 4.77 11.35
N PHE A 106 4.62 4.57 11.58
CA PHE A 106 3.57 5.33 10.89
C PHE A 106 3.56 6.82 11.28
N ARG A 107 3.98 7.18 12.50
CA ARG A 107 4.26 8.58 12.86
C ARG A 107 5.39 9.15 11.99
N GLY A 108 6.47 8.39 11.81
CA GLY A 108 7.57 8.75 10.93
C GLY A 108 7.12 8.92 9.47
N VAL A 109 6.28 8.02 8.95
CA VAL A 109 5.74 8.13 7.59
C VAL A 109 4.96 9.45 7.41
N ASN A 110 4.10 9.79 8.37
CA ASN A 110 3.39 11.08 8.38
C ASN A 110 4.36 12.26 8.36
N ASP A 111 5.39 12.26 9.22
CA ASP A 111 6.40 13.31 9.27
C ASP A 111 7.19 13.42 7.96
N GLY A 112 7.53 12.29 7.33
CA GLY A 112 8.20 12.25 6.02
C GLY A 112 7.35 12.87 4.90
N PHE A 113 6.04 12.63 4.91
CA PHE A 113 5.10 13.25 3.98
C PHE A 113 5.00 14.77 4.21
N SER A 114 4.88 15.19 5.48
CA SER A 114 4.81 16.61 5.88
C SER A 114 6.10 17.37 5.58
N ALA A 115 7.26 16.72 5.60
CA ALA A 115 8.54 17.35 5.26
C ALA A 115 8.62 17.79 3.79
N ILE A 116 7.87 17.15 2.89
CA ILE A 116 7.85 17.49 1.45
C ILE A 116 6.77 18.53 1.14
N SER A 117 5.63 18.51 1.83
CA SER A 117 4.53 19.44 1.58
C SER A 117 4.25 20.33 2.80
N SER A 118 4.59 21.61 2.68
CA SER A 118 4.57 22.61 3.76
C SER A 118 3.18 23.03 4.28
N LYS A 119 2.08 22.45 3.77
CA LYS A 119 0.70 22.79 4.20
C LYS A 119 -0.22 21.59 4.38
N SER A 120 -0.24 20.64 3.45
CA SER A 120 -0.88 19.33 3.62
C SER A 120 -0.23 18.33 2.67
N SER A 121 0.02 17.09 3.13
CA SER A 121 0.49 16.02 2.24
C SER A 121 -0.40 15.90 1.00
N ALA A 122 0.19 15.76 -0.19
CA ALA A 122 -0.57 15.48 -1.41
C ALA A 122 -1.19 14.08 -1.39
N TYR A 123 -0.64 13.15 -0.61
CA TYR A 123 -1.06 11.75 -0.59
C TYR A 123 -1.54 11.35 0.81
N SER A 124 -2.57 10.50 0.85
CA SER A 124 -3.00 9.84 2.09
C SER A 124 -2.12 8.63 2.39
N ILE A 125 -2.19 8.12 3.62
CA ILE A 125 -1.43 6.95 4.04
C ILE A 125 -2.40 5.79 4.26
N GLY A 126 -2.05 4.63 3.73
CA GLY A 126 -2.71 3.36 4.02
C GLY A 126 -1.78 2.39 4.74
N VAL A 127 -2.36 1.40 5.43
CA VAL A 127 -1.63 0.23 5.92
C VAL A 127 -2.04 -1.01 5.15
N TYR A 128 -1.10 -1.87 4.77
CA TYR A 128 -1.35 -3.26 4.42
C TYR A 128 -0.91 -4.14 5.60
N GLY A 129 -1.75 -5.09 6.06
CA GLY A 129 -1.35 -5.99 7.15
C GLY A 129 -2.51 -6.73 7.82
N SER A 130 -2.27 -7.20 9.06
CA SER A 130 -3.28 -7.91 9.87
C SER A 130 -4.51 -7.05 10.18
N GLY A 131 -5.63 -7.69 10.48
CA GLY A 131 -6.85 -6.98 10.88
C GLY A 131 -6.66 -6.16 12.15
N ASN A 132 -5.85 -6.65 13.10
CA ASN A 132 -5.50 -5.92 14.32
C ASN A 132 -4.68 -4.66 14.02
N ALA A 133 -3.65 -4.75 13.16
CA ALA A 133 -2.85 -3.59 12.76
C ALA A 133 -3.71 -2.57 12.02
N CYS A 134 -4.53 -3.02 11.07
CA CYS A 134 -5.48 -2.16 10.34
C CYS A 134 -6.44 -1.43 11.29
N ALA A 135 -7.12 -2.18 12.17
CA ALA A 135 -8.09 -1.61 13.11
C ALA A 135 -7.45 -0.58 14.04
N TRP A 136 -6.28 -0.90 14.58
CA TRP A 136 -5.59 -0.04 15.53
C TRP A 136 -5.10 1.25 14.86
N LEU A 137 -4.40 1.15 13.73
CA LEU A 137 -3.83 2.33 13.04
C LEU A 137 -4.89 3.27 12.50
N VAL A 138 -5.99 2.73 11.96
CA VAL A 138 -7.14 3.53 11.53
C VAL A 138 -7.81 4.18 12.75
N GLY A 139 -8.08 3.40 13.81
CA GLY A 139 -8.75 3.90 15.02
C GLY A 139 -7.98 4.99 15.77
N HIS A 140 -6.64 5.03 15.62
CA HIS A 140 -5.77 6.06 16.20
C HIS A 140 -5.41 7.18 15.21
N GLY A 141 -6.05 7.22 14.04
CA GLY A 141 -5.85 8.27 13.04
C GLY A 141 -4.44 8.31 12.43
N ARG A 142 -3.69 7.21 12.47
CA ARG A 142 -2.34 7.12 11.88
C ARG A 142 -2.37 6.97 10.37
N VAL A 143 -3.40 6.30 9.87
CA VAL A 143 -3.65 6.03 8.45
C VAL A 143 -5.12 6.28 8.12
N GLN A 144 -5.41 6.54 6.85
CA GLN A 144 -6.77 6.78 6.35
C GLN A 144 -7.32 5.58 5.59
N TYR A 145 -6.45 4.67 5.12
CA TYR A 145 -6.83 3.50 4.33
C TYR A 145 -6.28 2.21 4.95
N ALA A 146 -6.98 1.11 4.75
CA ALA A 146 -6.59 -0.21 5.22
C ALA A 146 -6.69 -1.25 4.08
N TRP A 147 -5.64 -2.03 3.94
CA TRP A 147 -5.55 -3.18 3.05
C TRP A 147 -5.33 -4.45 3.89
N LEU A 148 -6.38 -5.26 4.01
CA LEU A 148 -6.34 -6.48 4.81
C LEU A 148 -5.56 -7.59 4.09
N ALA A 149 -4.52 -8.13 4.74
CA ALA A 149 -3.73 -9.25 4.22
C ALA A 149 -4.55 -10.55 4.12
N MET A 150 -4.14 -11.47 3.24
CA MET A 150 -4.84 -12.74 3.01
C MET A 150 -4.76 -13.69 4.22
N SER A 151 -3.76 -13.52 5.10
CA SER A 151 -3.48 -14.43 6.20
C SER A 151 -4.62 -14.48 7.24
N THR A 152 -5.52 -15.47 7.08
CA THR A 152 -6.68 -15.68 7.97
C THR A 152 -6.31 -16.12 9.38
N GLY A 153 -5.05 -16.51 9.60
CA GLY A 153 -4.51 -16.86 10.92
C GLY A 153 -4.02 -15.67 11.72
N TRP A 154 -3.79 -14.51 11.07
CA TRP A 154 -3.34 -13.31 11.77
C TRP A 154 -4.45 -12.68 12.61
N GLY A 155 -4.02 -11.94 13.64
CA GLY A 155 -4.91 -11.24 14.56
C GLY A 155 -5.89 -10.34 13.82
N GLY A 156 -7.18 -10.47 14.14
CA GLY A 156 -8.24 -9.62 13.59
C GLY A 156 -8.66 -9.92 12.14
N SER A 157 -8.00 -10.82 11.41
CA SER A 157 -8.30 -11.08 9.99
C SER A 157 -9.73 -11.56 9.72
N LYS A 158 -10.38 -12.18 10.71
CA LYS A 158 -11.77 -12.67 10.59
C LYS A 158 -12.82 -11.64 11.02
N THR A 159 -12.43 -10.60 11.75
CA THR A 159 -13.35 -9.66 12.40
C THR A 159 -13.22 -8.23 11.86
N PHE A 160 -12.08 -7.87 11.27
CA PHE A 160 -11.89 -6.54 10.70
C PHE A 160 -12.67 -6.39 9.38
N SER A 161 -13.66 -5.50 9.38
CA SER A 161 -14.50 -5.20 8.22
C SER A 161 -14.28 -3.79 7.64
N GLY A 162 -13.39 -3.00 8.23
CA GLY A 162 -13.10 -1.62 7.82
C GLY A 162 -12.04 -1.50 6.72
N TRP A 163 -11.84 -2.55 5.93
CA TRP A 163 -10.83 -2.57 4.88
C TRP A 163 -11.33 -1.85 3.62
N ASN A 164 -10.42 -1.16 2.94
CA ASN A 164 -10.64 -0.59 1.62
C ASN A 164 -10.26 -1.59 0.52
N ILE A 165 -9.19 -2.36 0.77
CA ILE A 165 -8.71 -3.44 -0.07
C ILE A 165 -8.56 -4.70 0.79
N LYS A 166 -8.81 -5.87 0.24
CA LYS A 166 -8.55 -7.14 0.91
C LYS A 166 -7.92 -8.12 -0.06
N GLN A 167 -6.78 -8.66 0.34
CA GLN A 167 -6.05 -9.63 -0.45
C GLN A 167 -6.77 -10.97 -0.42
N GLY A 168 -6.90 -11.56 -1.61
CA GLY A 168 -7.55 -12.83 -1.87
C GLY A 168 -6.63 -13.81 -2.59
N LYS A 169 -7.18 -14.99 -2.89
CA LYS A 169 -6.45 -16.08 -3.55
C LYS A 169 -6.28 -15.82 -5.05
N ALA A 170 -5.13 -16.22 -5.59
CA ALA A 170 -4.81 -16.16 -7.02
C ALA A 170 -5.98 -16.54 -7.95
N ASP A 171 -6.09 -15.84 -9.07
CA ASP A 171 -7.11 -16.04 -10.09
C ASP A 171 -6.55 -16.85 -11.26
N SER A 172 -7.06 -18.06 -11.45
CA SER A 172 -6.59 -18.97 -12.50
C SER A 172 -6.80 -18.46 -13.94
N ARG A 173 -7.54 -17.36 -14.14
CA ARG A 173 -7.69 -16.72 -15.47
C ARG A 173 -6.43 -15.98 -15.93
N LEU A 174 -5.51 -15.67 -15.02
CA LEU A 174 -4.24 -15.02 -15.33
C LEU A 174 -3.11 -16.05 -15.25
N THR A 175 -2.29 -16.12 -16.30
CA THR A 175 -1.26 -17.17 -16.48
C THR A 175 0.13 -16.76 -15.97
N PHE A 176 0.22 -15.70 -15.18
CA PHE A 176 1.46 -15.21 -14.59
C PHE A 176 1.30 -15.13 -13.08
N ASP A 177 2.41 -15.13 -12.35
CA ASP A 177 2.39 -15.04 -10.89
C ASP A 177 1.79 -13.71 -10.41
N HIS A 178 0.79 -13.80 -9.53
CA HIS A 178 0.04 -12.64 -9.03
C HIS A 178 -0.72 -13.00 -7.76
N ASP A 179 -0.90 -11.99 -6.92
CA ASP A 179 -1.94 -11.98 -5.91
C ASP A 179 -3.22 -11.34 -6.47
N THR A 180 -4.34 -11.58 -5.80
CA THR A 180 -5.59 -10.91 -6.14
C THR A 180 -6.05 -10.04 -4.99
N ASP A 181 -6.80 -9.02 -5.32
CA ASP A 181 -7.37 -8.12 -4.34
C ASP A 181 -8.83 -7.83 -4.70
N GLU A 182 -9.68 -7.78 -3.68
CA GLU A 182 -11.01 -7.18 -3.73
C GLU A 182 -10.97 -5.80 -3.10
N ALA A 183 -11.75 -4.86 -3.62
CA ALA A 183 -11.75 -3.48 -3.15
C ALA A 183 -13.17 -2.93 -3.07
N VAL A 184 -13.44 -2.12 -2.03
CA VAL A 184 -14.64 -1.28 -1.96
C VAL A 184 -14.46 -0.05 -2.86
N PRO A 185 -15.51 0.73 -3.19
CA PRO A 185 -15.39 1.85 -4.13
C PRO A 185 -14.34 2.90 -3.74
N ASP A 186 -14.18 3.18 -2.45
CA ASP A 186 -13.21 4.16 -1.92
C ASP A 186 -11.90 3.50 -1.48
N TYR A 187 -11.18 2.93 -2.44
CA TYR A 187 -9.91 2.22 -2.20
C TYR A 187 -8.66 2.98 -2.63
N GLY A 188 -8.85 4.20 -3.13
CA GLY A 188 -7.75 5.06 -3.55
C GLY A 188 -7.13 4.71 -4.89
N GLY A 189 -7.81 3.92 -5.72
CA GLY A 189 -7.37 3.61 -7.08
C GLY A 189 -7.32 4.85 -7.98
N PHE A 190 -6.22 5.04 -8.70
CA PHE A 190 -5.99 6.22 -9.54
C PHE A 190 -5.73 5.89 -11.01
N SER A 191 -5.80 6.91 -11.86
CA SER A 191 -5.41 6.87 -13.29
C SER A 191 -4.54 8.09 -13.60
N VAL A 192 -3.65 7.95 -14.58
CA VAL A 192 -2.76 9.01 -15.09
C VAL A 192 -2.75 9.07 -16.60
#